data_AF-A0ABD4S023-F1
#
_entry.id   AF-A0ABD4S023-F1
#
_cell.length_a   1.000
_cell.length_b   1.000
_cell.length_c   1.000
_cell.angle_alpha   90.00
_cell.angle_beta   90.00
_cell.angle_gamma   90.00
#
_symmetry.space_group_name_H-M   'P 1'
#
loop_
_entity.id
_entity.type
_entity.pdbx_description
1 polymer ?
#
loop_
_entity_poly.entity_id
_entity_poly.type
_entity_poly.pdbx_seq_one_letter_code
_entity_poly.pdbx_strand_id
1 'polypeptide(L)'
;MKSRQELIKDIEKYRKVQYLIYLDIVQRAWANRSLATDEQDRIKHEAYAEYKRIERDTEEAEELLMREEFETDRPLAVQIM
;
A
#
# COMPACT_ATOMS: atom_id res chain seq x y z
N MET A 1 -21.88 3.73 7.50
CA MET A 1 -20.62 4.21 6.88
C MET A 1 -19.49 3.88 7.84
N LYS A 2 -18.35 3.39 7.33
CA LYS A 2 -17.15 3.22 8.16
C LYS A 2 -16.64 4.59 8.58
N SER A 3 -16.10 4.70 9.79
CA SER A 3 -15.34 5.87 10.20
C SER A 3 -14.05 5.97 9.40
N ARG A 4 -13.52 7.20 9.25
CA ARG A 4 -12.22 7.44 8.59
C ARG A 4 -11.08 6.65 9.23
N GLN A 5 -11.10 6.51 10.55
CA GLN A 5 -10.11 5.75 11.30
C GLN A 5 -10.20 4.23 11.04
N GLU A 6 -11.40 3.71 10.75
CA GLU A 6 -11.56 2.34 10.25
C GLU A 6 -11.04 2.20 8.81
N LEU A 7 -11.22 3.22 7.96
CA LEU A 7 -10.68 3.22 6.59
C LEU A 7 -9.14 3.22 6.58
N ILE A 8 -8.49 4.03 7.41
CA ILE A 8 -7.02 4.04 7.55
C ILE A 8 -6.53 2.66 8.02
N LYS A 9 -7.16 2.07 9.04
CA LYS A 9 -6.81 0.71 9.50
C LYS A 9 -7.00 -0.35 8.42
N ASP A 10 -8.00 -0.21 7.57
CA ASP A 10 -8.22 -1.12 6.45
C ASP A 10 -7.15 -0.96 5.37
N ILE A 11 -6.69 0.27 5.10
CA ILE A 11 -5.55 0.56 4.21
C ILE A 11 -4.26 -0.07 4.77
N GLU A 12 -3.95 0.11 6.05
CA GLU A 12 -2.78 -0.50 6.69
C GLU A 12 -2.81 -2.03 6.61
N LYS A 13 -3.96 -2.65 6.90
CA LYS A 13 -4.14 -4.11 6.77
C LYS A 13 -3.93 -4.56 5.32
N TYR A 14 -4.49 -3.82 4.37
CA TYR A 14 -4.33 -4.13 2.95
C TYR A 14 -2.85 -4.07 2.53
N ARG A 15 -2.13 -2.99 2.89
CA ARG A 15 -0.68 -2.85 2.61
C ARG A 15 0.12 -4.01 3.22
N LYS A 16 -0.19 -4.42 4.46
CA LYS A 16 0.43 -5.57 5.12
C LYS A 16 0.19 -6.88 4.35
N VAL A 17 -1.03 -7.11 3.87
CA VAL A 17 -1.36 -8.31 3.07
C VAL A 17 -0.56 -8.32 1.76
N GLN A 18 -0.48 -7.18 1.07
CA GLN A 18 0.26 -7.07 -0.19
C GLN A 18 1.76 -7.28 0.02
N TYR A 19 2.31 -6.81 1.13
CA TYR A 19 3.70 -7.10 1.51
C TYR A 19 3.94 -8.61 1.70
N LEU A 20 3.01 -9.32 2.36
CA LEU A 20 3.11 -10.77 2.53
C LEU A 20 3.00 -11.54 1.21
N ILE A 21 2.14 -11.08 0.29
CA ILE A 21 2.03 -11.66 -1.07
C ILE A 21 3.36 -11.49 -1.82
N TYR A 22 3.95 -10.29 -1.78
CA TYR A 22 5.27 -10.04 -2.35
C TYR A 22 6.33 -11.00 -1.78
N LEU A 23 6.39 -11.16 -0.46
CA LEU A 23 7.35 -12.07 0.17
C LEU A 23 7.13 -13.53 -0.24
N ASP A 24 5.88 -14.00 -0.32
CA ASP A 24 5.55 -15.35 -0.77
C ASP A 24 6.02 -15.60 -2.21
N ILE A 25 5.81 -14.64 -3.12
CA ILE A 25 6.29 -14.72 -4.51
C ILE A 25 7.81 -14.84 -4.55
N VAL A 26 8.52 -13.96 -3.82
CA VAL A 26 9.99 -13.97 -3.78
C VAL A 26 10.53 -15.28 -3.20
N GLN A 27 9.94 -15.77 -2.12
CA GLN A 27 10.34 -17.03 -1.49
C GLN A 27 10.12 -18.23 -2.42
N ARG A 28 8.98 -18.28 -3.11
CA ARG A 28 8.69 -19.35 -4.09
C ARG A 28 9.64 -19.30 -5.28
N ALA A 29 9.92 -18.12 -5.81
CA ALA A 29 10.87 -17.95 -6.91
C ALA A 29 12.27 -18.44 -6.51
N TRP A 30 12.72 -18.07 -5.31
CA TRP A 30 14.02 -18.49 -4.78
C TRP A 30 14.09 -20.00 -4.48
N ALA A 31 13.01 -20.57 -3.94
CA ALA A 31 12.94 -22.00 -3.63
C ALA A 31 12.82 -22.88 -4.88
N ASN A 32 12.36 -22.32 -6.01
CA ASN A 32 12.18 -23.07 -7.24
C ASN A 32 13.50 -23.29 -7.97
N ARG A 33 14.05 -24.51 -7.82
CA ARG A 33 15.30 -24.96 -8.45
C ARG A 33 15.18 -25.17 -9.97
N SER A 34 13.97 -25.14 -10.54
CA SER A 34 13.79 -25.25 -11.99
C SER A 34 13.96 -23.92 -12.72
N LEU A 35 13.93 -22.80 -12.00
CA LEU A 35 14.11 -21.47 -12.60
C LEU A 35 15.59 -21.16 -12.73
N ALA A 36 15.96 -20.57 -13.86
CA ALA A 36 17.27 -19.94 -14.01
C ALA A 36 17.36 -18.67 -13.14
N THR A 37 18.57 -18.28 -12.76
CA THR A 37 18.80 -17.15 -11.84
C THR A 37 18.24 -15.84 -12.38
N ASP A 38 18.36 -15.59 -13.68
CA ASP A 38 17.79 -14.43 -14.37
C ASP A 38 16.26 -14.40 -14.31
N GLU A 39 15.62 -15.56 -14.44
CA GLU A 39 14.17 -15.67 -14.31
C GLU A 39 13.71 -15.45 -12.86
N GLN A 40 14.45 -15.97 -11.87
CA GLN A 40 14.20 -15.68 -10.46
C GLN A 40 14.31 -14.18 -10.17
N ASP A 41 15.34 -13.52 -10.70
CA ASP A 41 15.57 -12.10 -10.48
C ASP A 41 14.52 -11.23 -11.19
N ARG A 42 14.08 -11.62 -12.40
CA ARG A 42 12.94 -10.97 -13.06
C ARG A 42 11.68 -11.05 -12.20
N ILE A 43 11.34 -12.23 -11.68
CA ILE A 43 10.15 -12.42 -10.83
C ILE A 43 10.23 -11.56 -9.57
N LYS A 44 11.40 -11.50 -8.91
CA LYS A 44 11.62 -10.62 -7.75
C LYS A 44 11.41 -9.15 -8.10
N HIS A 45 11.97 -8.71 -9.23
CA HIS A 45 11.84 -7.33 -9.69
C HIS A 45 10.39 -6.95 -10.01
N GLU A 46 9.66 -7.81 -10.73
CA GLU A 46 8.25 -7.59 -11.06
C GLU A 46 7.38 -7.57 -9.79
N ALA A 47 7.58 -8.52 -8.88
CA ALA A 47 6.85 -8.57 -7.62
C ALA A 47 7.12 -7.35 -6.74
N TYR A 48 8.37 -6.87 -6.69
CA TYR A 48 8.73 -5.66 -5.96
C TYR A 48 8.11 -4.41 -6.59
N ALA A 49 8.16 -4.29 -7.93
CA ALA A 49 7.56 -3.16 -8.64
C ALA A 49 6.06 -3.06 -8.37
N GLU A 50 5.35 -4.19 -8.40
CA GLU A 50 3.92 -4.25 -8.11
C GLU A 50 3.61 -3.88 -6.66
N TYR A 51 4.37 -4.43 -5.69
CA TYR A 51 4.23 -4.06 -4.29
C TYR A 51 4.44 -2.55 -4.06
N LYS A 52 5.48 -1.97 -4.66
CA LYS A 52 5.79 -0.54 -4.54
C LYS A 52 4.74 0.36 -5.17
N ARG A 53 4.12 -0.07 -6.26
CA ARG A 53 2.97 0.64 -6.85
C ARG A 53 1.81 0.69 -5.87
N ILE A 54 1.44 -0.47 -5.31
CA ILE A 54 0.33 -0.55 -4.36
C ILE A 54 0.64 0.24 -3.08
N GLU A 55 1.87 0.16 -2.57
CA GLU A 55 2.30 0.94 -1.40
C GLU A 55 2.07 2.43 -1.64
N ARG A 56 2.55 2.96 -2.77
CA ARG A 56 2.33 4.36 -3.15
C ARG A 56 0.86 4.71 -3.29
N ASP A 57 0.07 3.90 -4.00
CA ASP A 57 -1.37 4.17 -4.19
C ASP A 57 -2.11 4.21 -2.85
N THR A 58 -1.70 3.37 -1.91
CA THR A 58 -2.28 3.34 -0.56
C THR A 58 -1.80 4.47 0.33
N GLU A 59 -0.55 4.95 0.16
CA GLU A 59 -0.04 6.14 0.86
C GLU A 59 -0.79 7.40 0.41
N GLU A 60 -1.03 7.54 -0.90
CA GLU A 60 -1.82 8.65 -1.45
C GLU A 60 -3.26 8.64 -0.92
N ALA A 61 -3.90 7.46 -0.88
CA ALA A 61 -5.24 7.31 -0.31
C ALA A 61 -5.30 7.66 1.19
N GLU A 62 -4.30 7.23 1.96
CA GLU A 62 -4.18 7.54 3.39
C GLU A 62 -3.97 9.05 3.62
N GLU A 63 -3.11 9.68 2.81
CA GLU A 63 -2.87 11.13 2.87
C GLU A 63 -4.13 11.92 2.54
N LEU A 64 -4.90 11.52 1.52
CA LEU A 64 -6.18 12.15 1.20
C LEU A 64 -7.16 12.08 2.38
N LEU A 65 -7.26 10.91 3.03
CA LEU A 65 -8.11 10.76 4.22
C LEU A 65 -7.65 11.67 5.37
N MET A 66 -6.34 11.78 5.61
CA MET A 66 -5.81 12.68 6.64
C MET A 66 -6.00 14.16 6.29
N ARG A 67 -5.86 14.57 5.03
CA ARG A 67 -6.08 15.97 4.61
C ARG A 67 -7.54 16.39 4.76
N GLU A 68 -8.49 15.51 4.44
CA GLU A 68 -9.91 15.78 4.70
C GLU A 68 -10.20 16.00 6.19
N GLU A 69 -9.48 15.35 7.10
CA GLU A 69 -9.57 15.59 8.55
C GLU A 69 -9.16 17.03 8.88
N PHE A 70 -8.02 17.48 8.37
CA PHE A 70 -7.56 18.86 8.57
C PHE A 70 -8.48 19.93 8.00
N GLU A 71 -9.18 19.66 6.88
CA GLU A 71 -10.11 20.62 6.27
C GLU A 71 -11.48 20.65 6.96
N THR A 72 -11.93 19.51 7.50
CA THR A 72 -13.22 19.39 8.22
C THR A 72 -13.15 19.85 9.68
N ASP A 73 -11.97 19.81 10.32
CA ASP A 73 -11.75 20.31 11.69
C ASP A 73 -11.36 21.80 11.77
N ARG A 74 -11.34 22.52 10.64
CA ARG A 74 -11.15 23.99 10.70
C ARG A 74 -12.33 24.62 11.42
N PRO A 75 -12.11 25.48 12.44
CA PRO A 75 -13.18 26.26 13.02
C PRO A 75 -13.91 27.05 11.92
N LEU A 76 -15.25 27.03 11.93
CA LEU A 76 -16.11 27.75 10.97
C LEU A 76 -15.72 29.23 10.79
N ALA A 77 -15.03 29.82 11.77
CA ALA A 77 -14.51 31.19 11.73
C ALA A 77 -13.43 31.44 10.64
N VAL A 78 -12.82 30.39 10.07
CA VAL A 78 -11.74 30.51 9.06
C VAL A 78 -12.22 30.09 7.66
N GLN A 79 -13.44 29.57 7.50
CA GLN A 79 -13.98 29.10 6.22
C GLN A 79 -14.74 30.19 5.43
N ILE A 80 -14.89 31.41 5.97
CA ILE A 80 -15.48 32.55 5.28
C ILE A 80 -14.40 33.62 5.05
N MET A 81 -13.61 33.46 3.98
CA MET A 81 -12.99 34.58 3.26
C MET A 81 -12.70 34.19 1.82
#